data_AF-A0A800BMF4-F1
#
_entry.id   AF-A0A800BMF4-F1
#
_cell.length_a   1.000
_cell.length_b   1.000
_cell.length_c   1.000
_cell.angle_alpha   90.00
_cell.angle_beta   90.00
_cell.angle_gamma   90.00
#
_symmetry.space_group_name_H-M   'P 1'
#
loop_
_entity.id
_entity.type
_entity.pdbx_description
1 polymer ?
#
loop_
_entity_poly.entity_id
_entity_poly.type
_entity_poly.pdbx_seq_one_letter_code
_entity_poly.pdbx_strand_id
1 'polypeptide(L)'
;IDQLKGLIGQVASERIREELMRILLSWKPSYGFGLMRKTGLLAILFPELMEGYRKRQNRFHRYTIFRHVMETVDNIRAEPLLRLAALLHDVGKPRCRKKEKGQWRFIGHERLGAQMARSIMDGFRFSKTLTDKVVTLVGHHEILYRPDWSDAAVRRLIRKVGPELIGHLVELRRADLKAHGDVGGKITEPIDELARRIDCVLRSDELVLGPSQLAIDGTVVMETLGIPPGPLVGKILKKLVEMVTDNPALNNRGDLLNLLKGMKARGEDTDFLDQ
;
A
#
# COMPACT_ATOMS: atom_id res chain seq x y z
N ILE A 1 7.02 35.82 4.31
CA ILE A 1 6.23 34.56 4.21
C ILE A 1 4.78 34.86 3.84
N ASP A 2 4.11 35.82 4.50
CA ASP A 2 2.68 36.06 4.25
C ASP A 2 2.38 36.67 2.87
N GLN A 3 3.27 37.50 2.31
CA GLN A 3 3.17 37.91 0.90
C GLN A 3 3.32 36.73 -0.09
N LEU A 4 4.21 35.76 0.19
CA LEU A 4 4.38 34.56 -0.65
C LEU A 4 3.20 33.59 -0.52
N LYS A 5 2.56 33.52 0.66
CA LYS A 5 1.29 32.77 0.86
C LYS A 5 0.17 33.31 -0.03
N GLY A 6 0.05 34.64 -0.13
CA GLY A 6 -0.95 35.27 -0.99
C GLY A 6 -0.73 34.95 -2.47
N LEU A 7 0.52 34.93 -2.92
CA LEU A 7 0.87 34.65 -4.32
C LEU A 7 0.69 33.18 -4.69
N ILE A 8 1.02 32.23 -3.79
CA ILE A 8 0.91 30.81 -4.13
C ILE A 8 -0.53 30.32 -4.21
N GLY A 9 -1.44 30.92 -3.42
CA GLY A 9 -2.87 30.63 -3.51
C GLY A 9 -3.50 31.05 -4.85
N GLN A 10 -2.81 31.88 -5.65
CA GLN A 10 -3.26 32.32 -6.98
C GLN A 10 -2.74 31.39 -8.10
N VAL A 11 -1.81 30.48 -7.79
CA VAL A 11 -1.25 29.54 -8.78
C VAL A 11 -2.14 28.30 -8.86
N ALA A 12 -2.50 27.89 -10.07
CA ALA A 12 -3.27 26.67 -10.28
C ALA A 12 -2.55 25.43 -9.72
N SER A 13 -3.29 24.54 -9.05
CA SER A 13 -2.76 23.31 -8.45
C SER A 13 -1.97 22.46 -9.44
N GLU A 14 -2.41 22.40 -10.70
CA GLU A 14 -1.75 21.67 -11.78
C GLU A 14 -0.33 22.18 -12.05
N ARG A 15 -0.11 23.50 -11.95
CA ARG A 15 1.22 24.09 -12.12
C ARG A 15 2.12 23.80 -10.93
N ILE A 16 1.57 23.86 -9.71
CA ILE A 16 2.31 23.47 -8.50
C ILE A 16 2.70 21.98 -8.58
N ARG A 17 1.79 21.13 -9.04
CA ARG A 17 2.01 19.70 -9.28
C ARG A 17 3.15 19.46 -10.28
N GLU A 18 3.22 20.21 -11.38
CA GLU A 18 4.30 20.08 -12.36
C GLU A 18 5.68 20.39 -11.76
N GLU A 19 5.81 21.49 -11.01
CA GLU A 19 7.07 21.84 -10.35
C GLU A 19 7.43 20.86 -9.24
N LEU A 20 6.45 20.40 -8.46
CA LEU A 20 6.62 19.32 -7.48
C LEU A 20 7.20 18.06 -8.12
N MET A 21 6.67 17.64 -9.27
CA MET A 21 7.16 16.46 -9.99
C MET A 21 8.59 16.66 -10.48
N ARG A 22 8.96 17.85 -10.97
CA ARG A 22 10.35 18.15 -11.34
C ARG A 22 11.30 18.02 -10.15
N ILE A 23 10.88 18.48 -8.97
CA ILE A 23 11.66 18.34 -7.74
C ILE A 23 11.79 16.86 -7.35
N LEU A 24 10.69 16.10 -7.38
CA LEU A 24 10.67 14.68 -7.04
C LEU A 24 11.47 13.80 -8.00
N LEU A 25 11.58 14.18 -9.27
CA LEU A 25 12.35 13.45 -10.29
C LEU A 25 13.79 13.94 -10.42
N SER A 26 14.18 14.96 -9.66
CA SER A 26 15.58 15.40 -9.59
C SER A 26 16.47 14.32 -8.94
N TRP A 27 17.78 14.44 -9.11
CA TRP A 27 18.74 13.50 -8.53
C TRP A 27 18.65 13.42 -6.99
N LYS A 28 18.33 14.53 -6.32
CA LYS A 28 18.27 14.62 -4.86
C LYS A 28 17.08 15.46 -4.37
N PRO A 29 15.84 14.92 -4.43
CA PRO A 29 14.64 15.67 -4.08
C PRO A 29 14.64 16.22 -2.66
N SER A 30 15.29 15.53 -1.71
CA SER A 30 15.41 15.98 -0.32
C SER A 30 15.95 17.41 -0.18
N TYR A 31 16.80 17.85 -1.10
CA TYR A 31 17.31 19.22 -1.12
C TYR A 31 16.20 20.24 -1.42
N GLY A 32 15.37 19.96 -2.43
CA GLY A 32 14.23 20.80 -2.79
C GLY A 32 13.22 20.93 -1.64
N PHE A 33 12.81 19.81 -1.05
CA PHE A 33 11.95 19.82 0.14
C PHE A 33 12.61 20.49 1.36
N GLY A 34 13.92 20.34 1.51
CA GLY A 34 14.71 21.05 2.52
C GLY A 34 14.67 22.57 2.34
N LEU A 35 14.75 23.06 1.10
CA LEU A 35 14.56 24.48 0.78
C LEU A 35 13.13 24.93 1.06
N MET A 36 12.13 24.18 0.60
CA MET A 36 10.72 24.49 0.89
C MET A 36 10.46 24.62 2.39
N ARG A 37 11.08 23.74 3.20
CA ARG A 37 10.99 23.82 4.66
C ARG A 37 11.66 25.07 5.21
N LYS A 38 12.87 25.41 4.74
CA LYS A 38 13.62 26.59 5.20
C LYS A 38 12.90 27.89 4.87
N THR A 39 12.24 27.97 3.71
CA THR A 39 11.51 29.17 3.26
C THR A 39 10.08 29.26 3.80
N GLY A 40 9.58 28.20 4.44
CA GLY A 40 8.21 28.10 4.95
C GLY A 40 7.19 27.63 3.91
N LEU A 41 7.61 27.41 2.66
CA LEU A 41 6.76 26.93 1.58
C LEU A 41 6.18 25.53 1.85
N LEU A 42 6.94 24.66 2.51
CA LEU A 42 6.47 23.31 2.84
C LEU A 42 5.23 23.34 3.72
N ALA A 43 5.15 24.26 4.70
CA ALA A 43 4.01 24.37 5.59
C ALA A 43 2.73 24.86 4.88
N ILE A 44 2.87 25.46 3.70
CA ILE A 44 1.77 25.97 2.88
C ILE A 44 1.27 24.87 1.94
N LEU A 45 2.20 24.19 1.25
CA LEU A 45 1.87 23.19 0.23
C LEU A 45 1.64 21.79 0.80
N PHE A 46 2.37 21.42 1.84
CA PHE A 46 2.34 20.08 2.47
C PHE A 46 2.37 20.20 4.00
N PRO A 47 1.33 20.82 4.61
CA PRO A 47 1.25 20.90 6.06
C PRO A 47 1.37 19.53 6.73
N GLU A 48 0.88 18.46 6.10
CA GLU A 48 0.96 17.08 6.59
C GLU A 48 2.40 16.56 6.68
N LEU A 49 3.26 16.87 5.70
CA LEU A 49 4.69 16.53 5.79
C LEU A 49 5.38 17.36 6.87
N MET A 50 4.99 18.63 7.02
CA MET A 50 5.51 19.51 8.05
C MET A 50 5.17 19.01 9.47
N GLU A 51 4.02 18.36 9.67
CA GLU A 51 3.68 17.72 10.95
C GLU A 51 4.72 16.69 11.39
N GLY A 52 5.42 16.03 10.46
CA GLY A 52 6.48 15.06 10.74
C GLY A 52 7.84 15.69 11.05
N TYR A 53 8.01 17.00 10.84
CA TYR A 53 9.29 17.67 11.06
C TYR A 53 9.66 17.66 12.54
N ARG A 54 10.91 17.25 12.84
CA ARG A 54 11.46 17.09 14.21
C ARG A 54 10.71 16.07 15.10
N LYS A 55 9.69 15.36 14.61
CA LYS A 55 9.03 14.28 15.36
C LYS A 55 9.87 13.01 15.32
N ARG A 56 10.37 12.58 16.49
CA ARG A 56 11.15 11.34 16.62
C ARG A 56 10.29 10.11 16.36
N GLN A 57 10.92 9.09 15.77
CA GLN A 57 10.36 7.75 15.56
C GLN A 57 10.71 6.81 16.71
N ASN A 58 10.40 5.52 16.54
CA ASN A 58 10.78 4.47 17.49
C ASN A 58 12.31 4.24 17.47
N ARG A 59 12.81 3.41 18.40
CA ARG A 59 14.25 3.16 18.60
C ARG A 59 14.98 2.56 17.39
N PHE A 60 14.26 1.99 16.43
CA PHE A 60 14.84 1.35 15.26
C PHE A 60 15.09 2.33 14.10
N HIS A 61 14.70 3.60 14.26
CA HIS A 61 14.88 4.62 13.25
C HIS A 61 15.93 5.62 13.70
N ARG A 62 16.94 5.83 12.86
CA ARG A 62 17.97 6.85 13.07
C ARG A 62 17.41 8.28 12.96
N TYR A 63 16.37 8.46 12.15
CA TYR A 63 15.87 9.77 11.75
C TYR A 63 14.49 10.10 12.33
N THR A 64 14.17 11.40 12.31
CA THR A 64 12.80 11.88 12.54
C THR A 64 11.92 11.61 11.32
N ILE A 65 10.59 11.57 11.50
CA ILE A 65 9.62 11.22 10.43
C ILE A 65 9.93 11.94 9.11
N PHE A 66 10.02 13.27 9.13
CA PHE A 66 10.29 14.02 7.90
C PHE A 66 11.63 13.63 7.24
N ARG A 67 12.71 13.50 8.03
CA ARG A 67 14.02 13.15 7.48
C ARG A 67 14.02 11.72 6.94
N HIS A 68 13.38 10.78 7.63
CA HIS A 68 13.19 9.41 7.15
C HIS A 68 12.53 9.39 5.77
N VAL A 69 11.41 10.11 5.60
CA VAL A 69 10.74 10.25 4.30
C VAL A 69 11.69 10.81 3.22
N MET A 70 12.47 11.85 3.54
CA MET A 70 13.42 12.42 2.58
C MET A 70 14.53 11.43 2.17
N GLU A 71 15.03 10.64 3.10
CA GLU A 71 16.05 9.62 2.84
C GLU A 71 15.44 8.48 1.99
N THR A 72 14.20 8.06 2.26
CA THR A 72 13.47 7.08 1.45
C THR A 72 13.27 7.59 0.02
N VAL A 73 12.84 8.85 -0.12
CA VAL A 73 12.66 9.48 -1.44
C VAL A 73 13.97 9.52 -2.20
N ASP A 74 15.10 9.89 -1.58
CA ASP A 74 16.41 9.93 -2.27
C ASP A 74 16.92 8.54 -2.68
N ASN A 75 16.55 7.47 -1.98
CA ASN A 75 17.04 6.11 -2.20
C ASN A 75 16.18 5.24 -3.13
N ILE A 76 15.12 5.79 -3.72
CA ILE A 76 14.23 5.07 -4.64
C ILE A 76 14.40 5.55 -6.08
N ARG A 77 14.09 4.69 -7.06
CA ARG A 77 14.17 5.04 -8.49
C ARG A 77 13.37 6.30 -8.81
N ALA A 78 13.89 7.11 -9.74
CA ALA A 78 13.24 8.33 -10.23
C ALA A 78 12.06 8.01 -11.15
N GLU A 79 11.05 7.31 -10.63
CA GLU A 79 9.78 7.06 -11.29
C GLU A 79 8.67 7.83 -10.55
N PRO A 80 7.73 8.50 -11.27
CA PRO A 80 6.65 9.26 -10.65
C PRO A 80 5.88 8.52 -9.56
N LEU A 81 5.45 7.28 -9.83
CA LEU A 81 4.69 6.46 -8.88
C LEU A 81 5.49 6.19 -7.60
N LEU A 82 6.74 5.75 -7.74
CA LEU A 82 7.61 5.43 -6.62
C LEU A 82 8.00 6.65 -5.79
N ARG A 83 8.31 7.78 -6.42
CA ARG A 83 8.67 9.02 -5.71
C ARG A 83 7.49 9.60 -4.93
N LEU A 84 6.28 9.54 -5.49
CA LEU A 84 5.07 9.97 -4.78
C LEU A 84 4.74 9.02 -3.62
N ALA A 85 4.81 7.71 -3.83
CA ALA A 85 4.60 6.73 -2.76
C ALA A 85 5.65 6.87 -1.65
N ALA A 86 6.92 7.05 -1.99
CA ALA A 86 8.00 7.30 -1.03
C ALA A 86 7.79 8.60 -0.25
N LEU A 87 7.33 9.67 -0.89
CA LEU A 87 7.03 10.93 -0.22
C LEU A 87 5.90 10.79 0.82
N LEU A 88 4.91 9.94 0.53
CA LEU A 88 3.66 9.88 1.29
C LEU A 88 3.52 8.65 2.19
N HIS A 89 4.40 7.64 2.11
CA HIS A 89 4.26 6.36 2.83
C HIS A 89 4.02 6.54 4.34
N ASP A 90 4.70 7.51 4.94
CA ASP A 90 4.69 7.78 6.37
C ASP A 90 3.88 9.03 6.78
N VAL A 91 3.12 9.62 5.85
CA VAL A 91 2.41 10.89 6.10
C VAL A 91 1.38 10.78 7.24
N GLY A 92 0.88 9.56 7.52
CA GLY A 92 -0.02 9.28 8.65
C GLY A 92 0.67 9.14 10.01
N LYS A 93 1.98 8.84 10.07
CA LYS A 93 2.71 8.60 11.33
C LYS A 93 2.55 9.75 12.35
N PRO A 94 2.67 11.05 11.98
CA PRO A 94 2.57 12.16 12.93
C PRO A 94 1.26 12.19 13.73
N ARG A 95 0.16 11.73 13.14
CA ARG A 95 -1.20 11.74 13.71
C ARG A 95 -1.52 10.45 14.49
N CYS A 96 -0.88 9.33 14.16
CA CYS A 96 -0.98 8.07 14.91
C CYS A 96 0.07 7.92 16.03
N ARG A 97 0.96 8.90 16.21
CA ARG A 97 2.11 8.81 17.12
C ARG A 97 1.67 8.82 18.59
N LYS A 98 1.82 7.70 19.28
CA LYS A 98 1.58 7.54 20.73
C LYS A 98 2.83 7.01 21.44
N LYS A 99 3.05 7.43 22.70
CA LYS A 99 4.15 6.92 23.53
C LYS A 99 3.61 5.87 24.49
N GLU A 100 4.03 4.63 24.33
CA GLU A 100 3.59 3.49 25.15
C GLU A 100 4.82 2.77 25.71
N LYS A 101 4.87 2.56 27.03
CA LYS A 101 5.99 1.90 27.72
C LYS A 101 7.36 2.49 27.32
N GLY A 102 7.42 3.82 27.19
CA GLY A 102 8.64 4.55 26.81
C GLY A 102 8.98 4.55 25.31
N GLN A 103 8.25 3.81 24.47
CA GLN A 103 8.51 3.70 23.03
C GLN A 103 7.41 4.37 22.19
N TRP A 104 7.80 4.97 21.06
CA TRP A 104 6.82 5.51 20.10
C TRP A 104 6.19 4.38 19.28
N ARG A 105 4.86 4.40 19.16
CA ARG A 105 4.04 3.50 18.35
C ARG A 105 3.21 4.30 17.35
N PHE A 106 2.88 3.67 16.23
CA PHE A 106 2.22 4.28 15.07
C PHE A 106 1.14 3.34 14.50
N ILE A 107 0.26 2.83 15.36
CA ILE A 107 -0.73 1.82 14.97
C ILE A 107 -1.70 2.43 13.94
N GLY A 108 -1.90 1.74 12.81
CA GLY A 108 -2.84 2.15 11.76
C GLY A 108 -2.35 3.32 10.89
N HIS A 109 -1.07 3.70 10.97
CA HIS A 109 -0.54 4.83 10.21
C HIS A 109 -0.55 4.60 8.70
N GLU A 110 -0.49 3.35 8.25
CA GLU A 110 -0.58 2.93 6.86
C GLU A 110 -1.99 3.21 6.30
N ARG A 111 -3.03 2.86 7.06
CA ARG A 111 -4.43 3.14 6.69
C ARG A 111 -4.72 4.64 6.68
N LEU A 112 -4.34 5.35 7.74
CA LEU A 112 -4.51 6.80 7.80
C LEU A 112 -3.68 7.51 6.73
N GLY A 113 -2.44 7.05 6.53
CA GLY A 113 -1.53 7.56 5.50
C GLY A 113 -2.11 7.41 4.11
N ALA A 114 -2.74 6.27 3.79
CA ALA A 114 -3.39 6.05 2.50
C ALA A 114 -4.56 7.02 2.27
N GLN A 115 -5.37 7.29 3.30
CA GLN A 115 -6.45 8.27 3.24
C GLN A 115 -5.92 9.68 3.01
N MET A 116 -4.89 10.07 3.77
CA MET A 116 -4.23 11.36 3.62
C MET A 116 -3.55 11.52 2.25
N ALA A 117 -2.90 10.47 1.76
CA ALA A 117 -2.27 10.46 0.44
C ALA A 117 -3.28 10.75 -0.67
N ARG A 118 -4.49 10.16 -0.60
CA ARG A 118 -5.59 10.48 -1.52
C ARG A 118 -5.94 11.96 -1.46
N SER A 119 -6.24 12.48 -0.27
CA SER A 119 -6.63 13.89 -0.11
C SER A 119 -5.55 14.86 -0.61
N ILE A 120 -4.28 14.58 -0.33
CA ILE A 120 -3.13 15.38 -0.81
C ILE A 120 -3.08 15.35 -2.34
N MET A 121 -3.16 14.16 -2.93
CA MET A 121 -3.06 14.00 -4.39
C MET A 121 -4.24 14.62 -5.13
N ASP A 122 -5.45 14.54 -4.57
CA ASP A 122 -6.64 15.19 -5.10
C ASP A 122 -6.50 16.72 -5.05
N GLY A 123 -5.92 17.26 -3.98
CA GLY A 123 -5.62 18.70 -3.85
C GLY A 123 -4.64 19.22 -4.90
N PHE A 124 -3.67 18.40 -5.30
CA PHE A 124 -2.76 18.66 -6.41
C PHE A 124 -3.32 18.23 -7.78
N ARG A 125 -4.53 17.67 -7.82
CA ARG A 125 -5.23 17.23 -9.04
C ARG A 125 -4.44 16.21 -9.84
N PHE A 126 -3.83 15.22 -9.18
CA PHE A 126 -3.28 14.06 -9.89
C PHE A 126 -4.39 13.22 -10.54
N SER A 127 -4.03 12.42 -11.55
CA SER A 127 -5.01 11.54 -12.19
C SER A 127 -5.47 10.45 -11.21
N LYS A 128 -6.75 10.08 -11.28
CA LYS A 128 -7.33 9.02 -10.44
C LYS A 128 -6.50 7.73 -10.47
N THR A 129 -6.08 7.30 -11.65
CA THR A 129 -5.25 6.10 -11.82
C THR A 129 -3.94 6.16 -11.06
N LEU A 130 -3.23 7.29 -11.09
CA LEU A 130 -1.98 7.44 -10.35
C LEU A 130 -2.23 7.55 -8.85
N THR A 131 -3.26 8.31 -8.44
CA THR A 131 -3.68 8.41 -7.04
C THR A 131 -4.01 7.04 -6.45
N ASP A 132 -4.82 6.23 -7.15
CA ASP A 132 -5.20 4.90 -6.68
C ASP A 132 -3.99 3.99 -6.49
N LYS A 133 -3.02 4.01 -7.42
CA LYS A 133 -1.76 3.25 -7.29
C LYS A 133 -0.92 3.71 -6.10
N VAL A 134 -0.74 5.02 -5.92
CA VAL A 134 0.02 5.57 -4.76
C VAL A 134 -0.66 5.21 -3.46
N VAL A 135 -1.99 5.35 -3.37
CA VAL A 135 -2.78 5.00 -2.19
C VAL A 135 -2.63 3.53 -1.83
N THR A 136 -2.65 2.62 -2.82
CA THR A 136 -2.41 1.19 -2.59
C THR A 136 -0.99 0.94 -2.04
N LEU A 137 0.04 1.56 -2.63
CA LEU A 137 1.41 1.41 -2.14
C LEU A 137 1.57 1.96 -0.72
N VAL A 138 1.05 3.15 -0.42
CA VAL A 138 1.09 3.75 0.93
C VAL A 138 0.33 2.89 1.93
N GLY A 139 -0.83 2.34 1.58
CA GLY A 139 -1.62 1.49 2.47
C GLY A 139 -1.00 0.13 2.79
N HIS A 140 0.01 -0.29 2.04
CA HIS A 140 0.66 -1.60 2.18
C HIS A 140 2.18 -1.52 2.38
N HIS A 141 2.75 -0.32 2.48
CA HIS A 141 4.20 -0.11 2.48
C HIS A 141 4.90 -0.84 3.65
N GLU A 142 4.25 -0.96 4.80
CA GLU A 142 4.80 -1.66 5.96
C GLU A 142 4.66 -3.18 5.80
N ILE A 143 5.68 -3.78 5.17
CA ILE A 143 5.82 -5.23 5.11
C ILE A 143 6.74 -5.69 6.26
N LEU A 144 6.18 -6.47 7.18
CA LEU A 144 6.90 -7.16 8.24
C LEU A 144 7.13 -8.63 7.84
N TYR A 145 7.91 -8.82 6.78
CA TYR A 145 8.22 -10.16 6.27
C TYR A 145 9.11 -10.94 7.23
N ARG A 146 8.86 -12.24 7.31
CA ARG A 146 9.69 -13.22 8.00
C ARG A 146 9.77 -14.49 7.14
N PRO A 147 10.89 -15.24 7.17
CA PRO A 147 11.04 -16.44 6.35
C PRO A 147 9.98 -17.54 6.61
N ASP A 148 9.31 -17.51 7.76
CA ASP A 148 8.24 -18.45 8.14
C ASP A 148 6.88 -18.17 7.45
N TRP A 149 6.78 -17.12 6.63
CA TRP A 149 5.58 -16.89 5.84
C TRP A 149 5.27 -18.10 4.94
N SER A 150 4.03 -18.55 4.91
CA SER A 150 3.57 -19.55 3.94
C SER A 150 3.40 -18.94 2.54
N ASP A 151 3.39 -19.77 1.50
CA ASP A 151 3.12 -19.30 0.13
C ASP A 151 1.71 -18.69 -0.01
N ALA A 152 0.76 -19.17 0.81
CA ALA A 152 -0.55 -18.55 0.96
C ALA A 152 -0.43 -17.08 1.43
N ALA A 153 0.46 -16.78 2.38
CA ALA A 153 0.68 -15.40 2.82
C ALA A 153 1.24 -14.53 1.68
N VAL A 154 2.15 -15.07 0.86
CA VAL A 154 2.70 -14.39 -0.32
C VAL A 154 1.62 -14.14 -1.37
N ARG A 155 0.80 -15.15 -1.71
CA ARG A 155 -0.35 -15.00 -2.64
C ARG A 155 -1.35 -13.97 -2.13
N ARG A 156 -1.68 -13.98 -0.83
CA ARG A 156 -2.56 -12.96 -0.22
C ARG A 156 -2.00 -11.56 -0.36
N LEU A 157 -0.68 -11.38 -0.17
CA LEU A 157 -0.04 -10.08 -0.36
C LEU A 157 -0.15 -9.63 -1.83
N ILE A 158 0.18 -10.50 -2.79
CA ILE A 158 0.07 -10.19 -4.23
C ILE A 158 -1.37 -9.82 -4.60
N ARG A 159 -2.37 -10.60 -4.16
CA ARG A 159 -3.78 -10.32 -4.44
C ARG A 159 -4.25 -9.00 -3.84
N LYS A 160 -3.78 -8.66 -2.63
CA LYS A 160 -4.15 -7.42 -1.94
C LYS A 160 -3.58 -6.18 -2.62
N VAL A 161 -2.36 -6.28 -3.13
CA VAL A 161 -1.60 -5.15 -3.72
C VAL A 161 -1.84 -5.03 -5.23
N GLY A 162 -2.06 -6.14 -5.90
CA GLY A 162 -2.10 -6.26 -7.36
C GLY A 162 -0.76 -6.76 -7.92
N PRO A 163 -0.78 -7.69 -8.90
CA PRO A 163 0.45 -8.21 -9.53
C PRO A 163 1.27 -7.13 -10.24
N GLU A 164 0.63 -6.05 -10.69
CA GLU A 164 1.26 -4.91 -11.36
C GLU A 164 1.95 -3.94 -10.39
N LEU A 165 1.54 -3.93 -9.11
CA LEU A 165 2.08 -3.03 -8.08
C LEU A 165 3.00 -3.74 -7.09
N ILE A 166 2.96 -5.06 -6.98
CA ILE A 166 3.71 -5.77 -5.96
C ILE A 166 5.23 -5.54 -6.05
N GLY A 167 5.78 -5.47 -7.28
CA GLY A 167 7.19 -5.12 -7.49
C GLY A 167 7.54 -3.70 -7.00
N HIS A 168 6.65 -2.74 -7.25
CA HIS A 168 6.80 -1.36 -6.77
C HIS A 168 6.74 -1.28 -5.24
N LEU A 169 5.90 -2.12 -4.61
CA LEU A 169 5.80 -2.18 -3.16
C LEU A 169 7.08 -2.71 -2.52
N VAL A 170 7.66 -3.77 -3.09
CA VAL A 170 8.96 -4.32 -2.68
C VAL A 170 10.06 -3.26 -2.82
N GLU A 171 10.09 -2.52 -3.93
CA GLU A 171 11.06 -1.45 -4.15
C GLU A 171 10.89 -0.31 -3.12
N LEU A 172 9.65 0.12 -2.86
CA LEU A 172 9.33 1.11 -1.84
C LEU A 172 9.81 0.66 -0.46
N ARG A 173 9.49 -0.57 -0.06
CA ARG A 173 9.90 -1.11 1.23
C ARG A 173 11.41 -1.25 1.34
N ARG A 174 12.11 -1.62 0.26
CA ARG A 174 13.57 -1.68 0.23
C ARG A 174 14.19 -0.29 0.48
N ALA A 175 13.68 0.75 -0.19
CA ALA A 175 14.15 2.12 0.02
C ALA A 175 13.84 2.63 1.46
N ASP A 176 12.66 2.31 1.97
CA ASP A 176 12.24 2.63 3.34
C ASP A 176 13.16 1.99 4.39
N LEU A 177 13.50 0.70 4.24
CA LEU A 177 14.44 0.01 5.13
C LEU A 177 15.84 0.62 5.08
N LYS A 178 16.34 1.00 3.89
CA LYS A 178 17.63 1.71 3.76
C LYS A 178 17.64 3.05 4.51
N ALA A 179 16.49 3.74 4.58
CA ALA A 179 16.34 4.99 5.30
C ALA A 179 16.32 4.85 6.84
N HIS A 180 16.14 3.64 7.40
CA HIS A 180 16.20 3.42 8.85
C HIS A 180 17.62 3.68 9.42
N GLY A 181 18.65 3.56 8.59
CA GLY A 181 20.06 3.71 8.92
C GLY A 181 20.86 2.44 8.60
N ASP A 182 22.19 2.54 8.62
CA ASP A 182 23.08 1.40 8.39
C ASP A 182 23.10 0.50 9.62
N VAL A 183 22.35 -0.60 9.55
CA VAL A 183 22.35 -1.69 10.54
C VAL A 183 23.09 -2.88 9.95
N GLY A 184 24.34 -2.66 9.51
CA GLY A 184 25.25 -3.73 9.07
C GLY A 184 24.89 -4.34 7.71
N GLY A 185 24.35 -3.54 6.78
CA GLY A 185 24.16 -3.94 5.37
C GLY A 185 23.12 -5.02 5.06
N LYS A 186 22.51 -5.66 6.07
CA LYS A 186 21.59 -6.80 5.90
C LYS A 186 20.11 -6.47 6.07
N ILE A 187 19.78 -5.20 6.31
CA ILE A 187 18.41 -4.79 6.63
C ILE A 187 17.40 -5.10 5.51
N THR A 188 17.86 -5.24 4.25
CA THR A 188 17.01 -5.55 3.11
C THR A 188 16.92 -7.04 2.77
N GLU A 189 17.76 -7.90 3.35
CA GLU A 189 17.81 -9.35 3.03
C GLU A 189 16.41 -10.01 3.10
N PRO A 190 15.58 -9.77 4.13
CA PRO A 190 14.24 -10.37 4.19
C PRO A 190 13.35 -9.91 3.02
N ILE A 191 13.46 -8.65 2.59
CA ILE A 191 12.68 -8.14 1.46
C ILE A 191 13.20 -8.67 0.13
N ASP A 192 14.50 -8.91 0.00
CA ASP A 192 15.10 -9.51 -1.20
C ASP A 192 14.74 -11.01 -1.32
N GLU A 193 14.58 -11.71 -0.19
CA GLU A 193 13.98 -13.05 -0.16
C GLU A 193 12.50 -13.02 -0.56
N LEU A 194 11.71 -12.13 0.03
CA LEU A 194 10.29 -11.97 -0.33
C LEU A 194 10.12 -11.65 -1.82
N ALA A 195 10.97 -10.80 -2.40
CA ALA A 195 10.96 -10.49 -3.83
C ALA A 195 11.08 -11.76 -4.69
N ARG A 196 12.04 -12.64 -4.38
CA ARG A 196 12.23 -13.91 -5.09
C ARG A 196 11.01 -14.83 -4.96
N ARG A 197 10.39 -14.89 -3.78
CA ARG A 197 9.18 -15.69 -3.57
C ARG A 197 7.98 -15.14 -4.37
N ILE A 198 7.82 -13.82 -4.39
CA ILE A 198 6.82 -13.16 -5.23
C ILE A 198 7.03 -13.52 -6.70
N ASP A 199 8.26 -13.45 -7.20
CA ASP A 199 8.58 -13.80 -8.59
C ASP A 199 8.30 -15.28 -8.91
N CYS A 200 8.49 -16.19 -7.96
CA CYS A 200 8.11 -17.59 -8.12
C CYS A 200 6.58 -17.75 -8.20
N VAL A 201 5.85 -17.12 -7.29
CA VAL A 201 4.37 -17.19 -7.26
C VAL A 201 3.76 -16.56 -8.52
N LEU A 202 4.26 -15.41 -8.98
CA LEU A 202 3.77 -14.75 -10.19
C LEU A 202 3.99 -15.57 -11.47
N ARG A 203 4.97 -16.48 -11.48
CA ARG A 203 5.25 -17.39 -12.59
C ARG A 203 4.55 -18.75 -12.47
N SER A 204 3.84 -18.98 -11.37
CA SER A 204 3.08 -20.21 -11.13
C SER A 204 1.61 -20.05 -11.54
N ASP A 205 0.94 -21.16 -11.83
CA ASP A 205 -0.51 -21.20 -12.08
C ASP A 205 -1.35 -21.21 -10.78
N GLU A 206 -0.70 -21.05 -9.62
CA GLU A 206 -1.35 -21.09 -8.31
C GLU A 206 -2.02 -19.78 -7.91
N LEU A 207 -1.80 -18.70 -8.67
CA LEU A 207 -2.26 -17.37 -8.33
C LEU A 207 -3.65 -17.10 -8.93
N VAL A 208 -4.66 -17.10 -8.07
CA VAL A 208 -6.04 -16.67 -8.41
C VAL A 208 -6.28 -15.25 -7.87
N LEU A 209 -6.41 -14.30 -8.79
CA LEU A 209 -6.58 -12.87 -8.50
C LEU A 209 -8.04 -12.48 -8.27
N GLY A 210 -8.97 -13.21 -8.89
CA GLY A 210 -10.39 -12.88 -8.80
C GLY A 210 -11.32 -13.98 -9.29
N PRO A 211 -12.65 -13.75 -9.18
CA PRO A 211 -13.68 -14.73 -9.51
C PRO A 211 -13.60 -15.30 -10.92
N SER A 212 -13.14 -14.50 -11.90
CA SER A 212 -13.01 -14.93 -13.30
C SER A 212 -11.96 -16.02 -13.52
N GLN A 213 -11.11 -16.30 -12.54
CA GLN A 213 -10.08 -17.34 -12.58
C GLN A 213 -10.44 -18.57 -11.73
N LEU A 214 -11.65 -18.62 -11.17
CA LEU A 214 -12.16 -19.83 -10.52
C LEU A 214 -12.58 -20.86 -11.58
N ALA A 215 -12.48 -22.13 -11.23
CA ALA A 215 -12.96 -23.25 -12.06
C ALA A 215 -14.50 -23.34 -12.14
N ILE A 216 -15.21 -22.46 -11.45
CA ILE A 216 -16.67 -22.29 -11.51
C ILE A 216 -17.03 -20.81 -11.59
N ASP A 217 -18.23 -20.52 -12.07
CA ASP A 217 -18.76 -19.16 -12.20
C ASP A 217 -20.03 -18.96 -11.35
N GLY A 218 -20.64 -17.78 -11.49
CA GLY A 218 -21.86 -17.44 -10.76
C GLY A 218 -23.05 -18.35 -11.08
N THR A 219 -23.14 -18.87 -12.31
CA THR A 219 -24.21 -19.78 -12.72
C THR A 219 -24.17 -21.07 -11.91
N VAL A 220 -22.98 -21.67 -11.79
CA VAL A 220 -22.78 -22.88 -10.99
C VAL A 220 -23.09 -22.65 -9.51
N VAL A 221 -22.72 -21.48 -8.97
CA VAL A 221 -23.04 -21.10 -7.58
C VAL A 221 -24.55 -21.02 -7.37
N MET A 222 -25.28 -20.35 -8.26
CA MET A 222 -26.73 -20.21 -8.19
C MET A 222 -27.43 -21.56 -8.26
N GLU A 223 -27.06 -22.42 -9.21
CA GLU A 223 -27.63 -23.76 -9.37
C GLU A 223 -27.36 -24.67 -8.17
N THR A 224 -26.13 -24.64 -7.63
CA THR A 224 -25.74 -25.53 -6.53
C THR A 224 -26.43 -25.14 -5.21
N LEU A 225 -26.51 -23.84 -4.94
CA LEU A 225 -27.09 -23.33 -3.70
C LEU A 225 -28.60 -23.13 -3.78
N GLY A 226 -29.15 -22.94 -4.98
CA GLY A 226 -30.56 -22.60 -5.19
C GLY A 226 -30.87 -21.13 -4.85
N ILE A 227 -29.91 -20.24 -5.08
CA ILE A 227 -30.04 -18.79 -4.79
C ILE A 227 -30.26 -17.99 -6.07
N PRO A 228 -31.04 -16.89 -6.03
CA PRO A 228 -31.22 -16.01 -7.19
C PRO A 228 -29.97 -15.19 -7.50
N PRO A 229 -29.88 -14.60 -8.71
CA PRO A 229 -28.82 -13.66 -9.04
C PRO A 229 -28.84 -12.46 -8.10
N GLY A 230 -27.67 -12.10 -7.56
CA GLY A 230 -27.54 -10.95 -6.66
C GLY A 230 -26.16 -10.81 -6.00
N PRO A 231 -25.97 -9.80 -5.13
CA PRO A 231 -24.70 -9.52 -4.46
C PRO A 231 -24.14 -10.71 -3.68
N LEU A 232 -25.01 -11.57 -3.17
CA LEU A 232 -24.67 -12.78 -2.45
C LEU A 232 -23.77 -13.72 -3.28
N VAL A 233 -24.07 -13.92 -4.57
CA VAL A 233 -23.25 -14.74 -5.49
C VAL A 233 -21.83 -14.20 -5.57
N GLY A 234 -21.67 -12.88 -5.68
CA GLY A 234 -20.37 -12.22 -5.69
C GLY A 234 -19.60 -12.38 -4.37
N LYS A 235 -20.28 -12.30 -3.22
CA LYS A 235 -19.68 -12.56 -1.90
C LYS A 235 -19.16 -13.99 -1.79
N ILE A 236 -19.95 -14.97 -2.25
CA ILE A 236 -19.56 -16.39 -2.26
C ILE A 236 -18.37 -16.63 -3.17
N LEU A 237 -18.39 -16.12 -4.41
CA LEU A 237 -17.26 -16.24 -5.33
C LEU A 237 -15.99 -15.62 -4.72
N LYS A 238 -16.10 -14.45 -4.08
CA LYS A 238 -14.97 -13.81 -3.39
C LYS A 238 -14.44 -14.69 -2.25
N LYS A 239 -15.32 -15.36 -1.50
CA LYS A 239 -14.93 -16.31 -0.45
C LYS A 239 -14.20 -17.52 -1.02
N LEU A 240 -14.67 -18.06 -2.14
CA LEU A 240 -13.98 -19.15 -2.83
C LEU A 240 -12.59 -18.72 -3.30
N VAL A 241 -12.44 -17.50 -3.84
CA VAL A 241 -11.11 -16.95 -4.18
C VAL A 241 -10.22 -16.90 -2.94
N GLU A 242 -10.72 -16.50 -1.77
CA GLU A 242 -9.94 -16.51 -0.52
C GLU A 242 -9.46 -17.92 -0.16
N MET A 243 -10.34 -18.92 -0.24
CA MET A 243 -10.00 -20.32 0.06
C MET A 243 -8.98 -20.87 -0.93
N VAL A 244 -9.14 -20.58 -2.22
CA VAL A 244 -8.19 -20.96 -3.28
C VAL A 244 -6.86 -20.22 -3.15
N THR A 245 -6.87 -18.96 -2.72
CA THR A 245 -5.63 -18.22 -2.41
C THR A 245 -4.85 -18.94 -1.31
N ASP A 246 -5.55 -19.51 -0.33
CA ASP A 246 -4.91 -20.25 0.76
C ASP A 246 -4.45 -21.65 0.32
N ASN A 247 -5.27 -22.35 -0.47
CA ASN A 247 -4.96 -23.66 -1.04
C ASN A 247 -5.33 -23.72 -2.54
N PRO A 248 -4.37 -23.50 -3.46
CA PRO A 248 -4.60 -23.46 -4.90
C PRO A 248 -5.15 -24.76 -5.49
N ALA A 249 -4.87 -25.91 -4.85
CA ALA A 249 -5.36 -27.21 -5.29
C ALA A 249 -6.90 -27.30 -5.30
N LEU A 250 -7.57 -26.46 -4.49
CA LEU A 250 -9.03 -26.38 -4.46
C LEU A 250 -9.64 -25.80 -5.74
N ASN A 251 -8.85 -25.19 -6.63
CA ASN A 251 -9.37 -24.55 -7.85
C ASN A 251 -9.71 -25.54 -8.97
N ASN A 252 -10.50 -26.56 -8.65
CA ASN A 252 -11.09 -27.47 -9.61
C ASN A 252 -12.60 -27.58 -9.35
N ARG A 253 -13.35 -27.91 -10.39
CA ARG A 253 -14.82 -27.91 -10.33
C ARG A 253 -15.36 -28.82 -9.21
N GLY A 254 -14.76 -30.00 -9.00
CA GLY A 254 -15.22 -30.97 -8.01
C GLY A 254 -15.10 -30.44 -6.58
N ASP A 255 -13.91 -29.94 -6.22
CA ASP A 255 -13.66 -29.41 -4.89
C ASP A 255 -14.47 -28.15 -4.59
N LEU A 256 -14.57 -27.22 -5.55
CA LEU A 256 -15.39 -26.01 -5.37
C LEU A 256 -16.88 -26.36 -5.19
N LEU A 257 -17.42 -27.35 -5.91
CA LEU A 257 -18.79 -27.83 -5.70
C LEU A 257 -18.98 -28.46 -4.31
N ASN A 258 -18.01 -29.22 -3.82
CA ASN A 258 -18.05 -29.80 -2.49
C ASN A 258 -18.03 -28.72 -1.40
N LEU A 259 -17.22 -27.67 -1.58
CA LEU A 259 -17.20 -26.51 -0.69
C LEU A 259 -18.56 -25.81 -0.63
N LEU A 260 -19.19 -25.57 -1.79
CA LEU A 260 -20.53 -24.95 -1.87
C LEU A 260 -21.59 -25.80 -1.16
N LYS A 261 -21.63 -27.11 -1.41
CA LYS A 261 -22.55 -28.03 -0.72
C LYS A 261 -22.31 -28.02 0.80
N GLY A 262 -21.05 -27.96 1.23
CA GLY A 262 -20.68 -27.84 2.63
C GLY A 262 -21.16 -26.54 3.28
N MET A 263 -21.05 -25.40 2.59
CA MET A 263 -21.59 -24.11 3.06
C MET A 263 -23.11 -24.17 3.25
N LYS A 264 -23.83 -24.73 2.27
CA LYS A 264 -25.28 -24.93 2.35
C LYS A 264 -25.70 -25.82 3.52
N ALA A 265 -24.97 -26.92 3.75
CA ALA A 265 -25.26 -27.83 4.86
C ALA A 265 -25.05 -27.19 6.25
N ARG A 266 -24.18 -26.17 6.34
CA ARG A 266 -23.92 -25.42 7.58
C ARG A 266 -24.80 -24.17 7.74
N GLY A 267 -25.63 -23.83 6.75
CA GLY A 267 -26.43 -22.59 6.74
C GLY A 267 -25.61 -21.31 6.50
N GLU A 268 -24.31 -21.46 6.19
CA GLU A 268 -23.38 -20.35 5.96
C GLU A 268 -23.65 -19.62 4.64
N ASP A 269 -24.51 -20.17 3.77
CA ASP A 269 -24.97 -19.51 2.54
C ASP A 269 -25.77 -18.23 2.82
N THR A 270 -26.34 -18.10 4.03
CA THR A 270 -27.11 -16.92 4.47
C THR A 270 -26.31 -15.93 5.32
N ASP A 271 -25.20 -16.33 5.94
CA ASP A 271 -24.33 -15.46 6.77
C ASP A 271 -23.74 -14.27 6.00
N PHE A 272 -23.73 -14.36 4.67
CA PHE A 272 -23.28 -13.31 3.78
C PHE A 272 -24.34 -12.22 3.51
N LEU A 273 -25.57 -12.33 4.03
CA LEU A 273 -26.62 -11.31 3.86
C LEU A 273 -26.43 -10.10 4.80
N ASP A 274 -25.73 -10.27 5.93
CA ASP A 274 -25.67 -9.28 7.03
C ASP A 274 -24.30 -8.56 7.24
N GLN A 275 -23.35 -8.70 6.32
CA GLN A 275 -22.05 -7.97 6.32
C GLN A 275 -21.88 -7.08 5.10
#